data_AF-A0A2I0JBZ4-F1
#
_entry.id   AF-A0A2I0JBZ4-F1
#
_cell.length_a   1.000
_cell.length_b   1.000
_cell.length_c   1.000
_cell.angle_alpha   90.00
_cell.angle_beta   90.00
_cell.angle_gamma   90.00
#
_symmetry.space_group_name_H-M   'P 1'
#
loop_
_entity.id
_entity.type
_entity.pdbx_description
1 polymer ?
#
loop_
_entity_poly.entity_id
_entity_poly.type
_entity_poly.pdbx_seq_one_letter_code
_entity_poly.pdbx_strand_id
1 'polypeptide(L)'
;MFRRHQKQLTLPKMWDMIIQGLQIYPFNPDLFSTLVDISHVYTTPNKLRWFFDSFSCKRPSVIVWLFALAFEMTKANSEHRIHGLFERALTNEKLRSSVVLWRCYIAYEIDVARNHYAARRVFFRAIHACPWSKKLWLDGFHKLSSVLTPKELSDLQEVMRDKELNLRTDIYEILLQDEGMS
;
A
#
# COMPACT_ATOMS: atom_id res chain seq x y z
N MET A 1 32.05 3.38 26.78
CA MET A 1 31.14 2.79 27.79
C MET A 1 29.76 2.38 27.25
N PHE A 2 29.49 2.38 25.93
CA PHE A 2 28.17 2.02 25.35
C PHE A 2 28.01 0.56 24.88
N ARG A 3 29.03 -0.29 25.02
CA ARG A 3 29.02 -1.68 24.51
C ARG A 3 28.62 -2.77 25.53
N ARG A 4 28.43 -2.44 26.81
CA ARG A 4 28.17 -3.45 27.87
C ARG A 4 26.69 -3.69 28.19
N HIS A 5 25.78 -2.76 27.87
CA HIS A 5 24.34 -2.96 28.09
C HIS A 5 23.63 -3.81 27.02
N GLN A 6 24.26 -4.06 25.87
CA GLN A 6 23.71 -4.93 24.82
C GLN A 6 23.63 -6.42 25.20
N LYS A 7 24.32 -6.86 26.27
CA LYS A 7 24.40 -8.28 26.64
C LYS A 7 23.25 -8.80 27.52
N GLN A 8 22.26 -7.97 27.90
CA GLN A 8 21.20 -8.40 28.83
C GLN A 8 19.77 -8.34 28.27
N LEU A 9 19.55 -7.75 27.10
CA LEU A 9 18.23 -7.76 26.46
C LEU A 9 18.07 -9.05 25.65
N THR A 10 17.58 -10.10 26.30
CA THR A 10 17.14 -11.32 25.58
C THR A 10 16.07 -10.93 24.56
N LEU A 11 16.24 -11.29 23.28
CA LEU A 11 15.37 -10.86 22.17
C LEU A 11 13.85 -11.03 22.39
N PRO A 12 13.35 -12.10 23.06
CA PRO A 12 11.94 -12.19 23.42
C PRO A 12 11.47 -11.03 24.29
N LYS A 13 12.31 -10.56 25.22
CA LYS A 13 12.01 -9.37 26.04
C LYS A 13 11.96 -8.10 25.20
N MET A 14 12.81 -7.95 24.18
CA MET A 14 12.73 -6.81 23.25
C MET A 14 11.43 -6.85 22.44
N TRP A 15 11.06 -8.03 21.94
CA TRP A 15 9.79 -8.23 21.26
C TRP A 15 8.59 -7.83 22.15
N ASP A 16 8.58 -8.29 23.40
CA ASP A 16 7.51 -7.97 24.35
C ASP A 16 7.49 -6.47 24.73
N MET A 17 8.65 -5.83 24.90
CA MET A 17 8.76 -4.39 25.12
C MET A 17 8.24 -3.57 23.94
N ILE A 18 8.54 -3.99 22.70
CA ILE A 18 8.04 -3.31 21.50
C ILE A 18 6.52 -3.49 21.39
N ILE A 19 5.99 -4.68 21.66
CA ILE A 19 4.53 -4.89 21.69
C ILE A 19 3.86 -4.00 22.73
N GLN A 20 4.41 -3.91 23.94
CA GLN A 20 3.90 -3.03 24.99
C GLN A 20 3.99 -1.55 24.56
N GLY A 21 5.11 -1.15 23.95
CA GLY A 21 5.28 0.18 23.37
C GLY A 21 4.25 0.49 22.30
N LEU A 22 3.92 -0.46 21.42
CA LEU A 22 2.87 -0.33 20.40
C LEU A 22 1.46 -0.31 20.99
N GLN A 23 1.24 -0.85 22.19
CA GLN A 23 -0.05 -0.68 22.87
C GLN A 23 -0.24 0.76 23.37
N ILE A 24 0.84 1.41 23.79
CA ILE A 24 0.84 2.80 24.30
C ILE A 24 0.90 3.81 23.14
N TYR A 25 1.72 3.53 22.12
CA TYR A 25 1.96 4.36 20.94
C TYR A 25 1.65 3.58 19.64
N PRO A 26 0.36 3.37 19.31
CA PRO A 26 -0.08 2.44 18.26
C PRO A 26 0.28 2.82 16.83
N PHE A 27 0.75 4.04 16.59
CA PHE A 27 1.09 4.55 15.26
C PHE A 27 2.54 5.01 15.13
N ASN A 28 3.41 4.61 16.07
CA ASN A 28 4.82 4.98 16.00
C ASN A 28 5.53 4.13 14.92
N PRO A 29 6.01 4.73 13.83
CA PRO A 29 6.65 4.01 12.73
C PRO A 29 8.00 3.42 13.12
N ASP A 30 8.73 4.03 14.05
CA ASP A 30 10.04 3.53 14.51
C ASP A 30 9.87 2.18 15.23
N LEU A 31 8.81 2.05 16.04
CA LEU A 31 8.47 0.78 16.68
C LEU A 31 8.12 -0.31 15.66
N PHE A 32 7.43 0.03 14.57
CA PHE A 32 7.15 -0.94 13.51
C PHE A 32 8.40 -1.29 12.70
N SER A 33 9.27 -0.33 12.39
CA SER A 33 10.52 -0.58 11.66
C SER A 33 11.43 -1.52 12.45
N THR A 34 11.68 -1.22 13.73
CA THR A 34 12.49 -2.06 14.61
C THR A 34 11.88 -3.45 14.80
N LEU A 35 10.54 -3.56 14.86
CA LEU A 35 9.85 -4.85 14.91
C LEU A 35 10.11 -5.68 13.65
N VAL A 36 9.99 -5.06 12.47
CA VAL A 36 10.26 -5.71 11.18
C VAL A 36 11.74 -6.12 11.09
N ASP A 37 12.67 -5.26 11.46
CA ASP A 37 14.11 -5.55 11.43
C ASP A 37 14.48 -6.73 12.34
N ILE A 38 13.99 -6.73 13.59
CA ILE A 38 14.19 -7.86 14.52
C ILE A 38 13.57 -9.14 13.96
N SER A 39 12.44 -9.03 13.27
CA SER A 39 11.77 -10.19 12.68
C SER A 39 12.58 -10.83 11.56
N HIS A 40 13.25 -10.02 10.73
CA HIS A 40 14.07 -10.50 9.63
C HIS A 40 15.27 -11.32 10.11
N VAL A 41 15.85 -10.93 11.24
CA VAL A 41 17.09 -11.54 11.71
C VAL A 41 16.83 -12.73 12.64
N TYR A 42 15.73 -12.73 13.40
CA TYR A 42 15.61 -13.66 14.55
C TYR A 42 14.25 -14.35 14.74
N THR A 43 13.19 -13.92 14.05
CA THR A 43 11.84 -14.43 14.33
C THR A 43 11.32 -15.26 13.16
N THR A 44 10.56 -16.32 13.46
CA THR A 44 9.83 -17.04 12.41
C THR A 44 8.85 -16.08 11.72
N PRO A 45 8.83 -16.00 10.38
CA PRO A 45 7.94 -15.08 9.65
C PRO A 45 6.48 -15.18 10.09
N ASN A 46 6.05 -16.38 10.47
CA ASN A 46 4.70 -16.63 10.97
C ASN A 46 4.37 -15.83 12.24
N LYS A 47 5.27 -15.71 13.22
CA LYS A 47 4.99 -14.97 14.45
C LYS A 47 4.69 -13.50 14.17
N LEU A 48 5.43 -12.88 13.23
CA LEU A 48 5.17 -11.51 12.81
C LEU A 48 3.87 -11.38 11.99
N ARG A 49 3.59 -12.35 11.11
CA ARG A 49 2.30 -12.41 10.37
C ARG A 49 1.11 -12.42 11.33
N TRP A 50 1.14 -13.31 12.33
CA TRP A 50 0.11 -13.39 13.38
C TRP A 50 -0.02 -12.09 14.17
N PHE A 51 1.11 -11.44 14.49
CA PHE A 51 1.09 -10.14 15.15
C PHE A 51 0.38 -9.09 14.29
N PHE A 52 0.80 -8.89 13.03
CA PHE A 52 0.17 -7.92 12.14
C PHE A 52 -1.30 -8.23 11.90
N ASP A 53 -1.67 -9.51 11.72
CA ASP A 53 -3.06 -9.91 11.55
C ASP A 53 -3.93 -9.55 12.76
N SER A 54 -3.45 -9.89 13.96
CA SER A 54 -4.16 -9.60 15.20
C SER A 54 -4.24 -8.10 15.50
N PHE A 55 -3.15 -7.36 15.24
CA PHE A 55 -3.08 -5.92 15.51
C PHE A 55 -3.94 -5.12 14.53
N SER A 56 -3.90 -5.47 13.24
CA SER A 56 -4.68 -4.82 12.19
C SER A 56 -6.19 -4.98 12.40
N CYS A 57 -6.64 -6.13 12.91
CA CYS A 57 -8.04 -6.34 13.26
C CYS A 57 -8.47 -5.51 14.48
N LYS A 58 -7.61 -5.37 15.49
CA LYS A 58 -7.91 -4.61 16.71
C LYS A 58 -7.89 -3.10 16.49
N ARG A 59 -6.93 -2.61 15.70
CA ARG A 59 -6.71 -1.18 15.42
C ARG A 59 -6.36 -0.99 13.95
N PRO A 60 -7.36 -0.91 13.06
CA PRO A 60 -7.11 -0.72 11.63
C PRO A 60 -6.47 0.64 11.40
N SER A 61 -5.29 0.63 10.79
CA SER A 61 -4.56 1.84 10.42
C SER A 61 -3.76 1.60 9.16
N VAL A 62 -3.72 2.60 8.28
CA VAL A 62 -2.96 2.56 7.02
C VAL A 62 -1.50 2.20 7.31
N ILE A 63 -0.89 2.77 8.35
CA ILE A 63 0.52 2.53 8.70
C ILE A 63 0.75 1.04 8.99
N VAL A 64 -0.10 0.41 9.79
CA VAL A 64 0.03 -1.02 10.15
C VAL A 64 -0.03 -1.90 8.91
N TRP A 65 -0.99 -1.62 8.01
CA TRP A 65 -1.13 -2.38 6.77
C TRP A 65 0.05 -2.16 5.82
N LEU A 66 0.59 -0.94 5.73
CA LEU A 66 1.77 -0.66 4.93
C LEU A 66 3.00 -1.41 5.43
N PHE A 67 3.23 -1.47 6.75
CA PHE A 67 4.33 -2.25 7.31
C PHE A 67 4.13 -3.77 7.12
N ALA A 68 2.90 -4.27 7.26
CA ALA A 68 2.59 -5.67 6.98
C ALA A 68 2.84 -6.03 5.50
N LEU A 69 2.41 -5.15 4.57
CA LEU A 69 2.65 -5.31 3.14
C LEU A 69 4.13 -5.23 2.78
N ALA A 70 4.85 -4.23 3.30
CA ALA A 70 6.28 -4.08 3.08
C ALA A 70 7.05 -5.32 3.55
N PHE A 71 6.69 -5.87 4.71
CA PHE A 71 7.26 -7.12 5.20
C PHE A 71 6.98 -8.29 4.25
N GLU A 72 5.73 -8.49 3.79
CA GLU A 72 5.42 -9.59 2.86
C GLU A 72 6.07 -9.42 1.48
N MET A 73 6.28 -8.18 1.00
CA MET A 73 6.97 -7.93 -0.27
C MET A 73 8.44 -8.37 -0.24
N THR A 74 9.06 -8.45 0.95
CA THR A 74 10.43 -9.02 1.06
C THR A 74 10.46 -10.55 0.95
N LYS A 75 9.31 -11.23 1.00
CA LYS A 75 9.22 -12.69 1.02
C LYS A 75 8.87 -13.20 -0.37
N ALA A 76 9.62 -14.18 -0.84
CA ALA A 76 9.30 -14.89 -2.08
C ALA A 76 7.94 -15.61 -1.97
N ASN A 77 7.25 -15.76 -3.11
CA ASN A 77 6.01 -16.52 -3.26
C ASN A 77 4.86 -16.11 -2.30
N SER A 78 4.79 -14.83 -1.96
CA SER A 78 3.78 -14.30 -1.02
C SER A 78 2.64 -13.56 -1.73
N GLU A 79 2.47 -13.73 -3.04
CA GLU A 79 1.47 -13.01 -3.86
C GLU A 79 0.04 -13.17 -3.33
N HIS A 80 -0.41 -14.40 -3.08
CA HIS A 80 -1.73 -14.66 -2.51
C HIS A 80 -1.94 -13.96 -1.17
N ARG A 81 -0.88 -13.89 -0.36
CA ARG A 81 -0.91 -13.24 0.95
C ARG A 81 -0.98 -11.72 0.82
N ILE A 82 -0.21 -11.14 -0.11
CA ILE A 82 -0.20 -9.70 -0.41
C ILE A 82 -1.57 -9.26 -0.91
N HIS A 83 -2.17 -9.98 -1.88
CA HIS A 83 -3.55 -9.72 -2.31
C HIS A 83 -4.53 -9.80 -1.15
N GLY A 84 -4.43 -10.84 -0.31
CA GLY A 84 -5.26 -11.00 0.87
C GLY A 84 -5.11 -9.85 1.87
N LEU A 85 -3.92 -9.28 2.03
CA LEU A 85 -3.69 -8.11 2.88
C LEU A 85 -4.36 -6.86 2.30
N PHE A 86 -4.20 -6.59 1.01
CA PHE A 86 -4.86 -5.45 0.35
C PHE A 86 -6.38 -5.55 0.44
N GLU A 87 -6.95 -6.70 0.08
CA GLU A 87 -8.40 -6.90 0.12
C GLU A 87 -8.96 -6.78 1.55
N ARG A 88 -8.26 -7.31 2.55
CA ARG A 88 -8.67 -7.16 3.96
C ARG A 88 -8.58 -5.71 4.43
N ALA A 89 -7.53 -4.99 4.06
CA ALA A 89 -7.37 -3.58 4.40
C ALA A 89 -8.51 -2.75 3.81
N LEU A 90 -8.85 -2.97 2.54
CA LEU A 90 -9.84 -2.20 1.78
C LEU A 90 -11.30 -2.60 2.07
N THR A 91 -11.51 -3.80 2.64
CA THR A 91 -12.82 -4.20 3.17
C THR A 91 -13.23 -3.31 4.36
N ASN A 92 -12.25 -2.86 5.17
CA ASN A 92 -12.50 -2.01 6.32
C ASN A 92 -13.01 -0.62 5.92
N GLU A 93 -14.18 -0.21 6.41
CA GLU A 93 -14.83 1.06 6.06
C GLU A 93 -13.95 2.29 6.29
N LYS A 94 -13.14 2.29 7.36
CA LYS A 94 -12.25 3.42 7.70
C LYS A 94 -11.07 3.56 6.74
N LEU A 95 -10.68 2.46 6.09
CA LEU A 95 -9.49 2.39 5.23
C LEU A 95 -9.84 2.33 3.75
N ARG A 96 -11.09 2.00 3.41
CA ARG A 96 -11.57 1.91 2.03
C ARG A 96 -11.41 3.21 1.25
N SER A 97 -11.48 4.37 1.90
CA SER A 97 -11.24 5.68 1.29
C SER A 97 -9.75 6.11 1.30
N SER A 98 -8.84 5.23 1.74
CA SER A 98 -7.40 5.52 1.77
C SER A 98 -6.83 5.45 0.36
N VAL A 99 -6.62 6.63 -0.23
CA VAL A 99 -5.94 6.80 -1.52
C VAL A 99 -4.57 6.10 -1.53
N VAL A 100 -3.83 6.16 -0.41
CA VAL A 100 -2.47 5.57 -0.33
C VAL A 100 -2.54 4.05 -0.53
N LEU A 101 -3.47 3.36 0.13
CA LEU A 101 -3.62 1.91 -0.01
C LEU A 101 -3.99 1.50 -1.44
N TRP A 102 -4.91 2.22 -2.07
CA TRP A 102 -5.27 1.97 -3.47
C TRP A 102 -4.09 2.18 -4.42
N ARG A 103 -3.35 3.29 -4.28
CA ARG A 103 -2.18 3.57 -5.12
C ARG A 103 -1.10 2.52 -4.94
N CYS A 104 -0.85 2.07 -3.71
CA CYS A 104 0.07 0.96 -3.44
C CYS A 104 -0.39 -0.35 -4.07
N TYR A 105 -1.70 -0.64 -4.05
CA TYR A 105 -2.24 -1.86 -4.67
C TYR A 105 -2.09 -1.84 -6.20
N ILE A 106 -2.47 -0.72 -6.83
CA ILE A 106 -2.30 -0.55 -8.28
C ILE A 106 -0.82 -0.64 -8.67
N ALA A 107 0.07 0.03 -7.93
CA ALA A 107 1.51 -0.05 -8.18
C ALA A 107 2.04 -1.48 -8.02
N TYR A 108 1.62 -2.20 -6.99
CA TYR A 108 1.98 -3.61 -6.81
C TYR A 108 1.57 -4.47 -8.01
N GLU A 109 0.34 -4.32 -8.49
CA GLU A 109 -0.16 -5.09 -9.64
C GLU A 109 0.63 -4.80 -10.93
N ILE A 110 1.03 -3.55 -11.14
CA ILE A 110 1.77 -3.12 -12.35
C ILE A 110 3.26 -3.48 -12.25
N ASP A 111 3.90 -3.11 -11.14
CA ASP A 111 5.36 -3.09 -11.04
C ASP A 111 5.91 -4.45 -10.56
N VAL A 112 5.15 -5.15 -9.71
CA VAL A 112 5.57 -6.41 -9.07
C VAL A 112 4.88 -7.60 -9.69
N ALA A 113 3.54 -7.65 -9.67
CA ALA A 113 2.77 -8.79 -10.19
C ALA A 113 2.70 -8.82 -11.72
N ARG A 114 3.07 -7.71 -12.39
CA ARG A 114 3.03 -7.54 -13.86
C ARG A 114 1.66 -7.87 -14.47
N ASN A 115 0.60 -7.65 -13.70
CA ASN A 115 -0.77 -7.94 -14.09
C ASN A 115 -1.56 -6.65 -14.33
N HIS A 116 -1.38 -6.11 -15.53
CA HIS A 116 -2.05 -4.91 -16.01
C HIS A 116 -3.60 -5.00 -15.99
N TYR A 117 -4.17 -6.18 -16.22
CA TYR A 117 -5.61 -6.40 -16.17
C TYR A 117 -6.15 -6.37 -14.74
N ALA A 118 -5.42 -6.95 -13.78
CA ALA A 118 -5.77 -6.82 -12.36
C ALA A 118 -5.63 -5.37 -11.89
N ALA A 119 -4.54 -4.69 -12.27
CA ALA A 119 -4.34 -3.27 -11.98
C ALA A 119 -5.51 -2.41 -12.49
N ARG A 120 -5.99 -2.66 -13.72
CA ARG A 120 -7.19 -2.01 -14.27
C ARG A 120 -8.42 -2.22 -13.39
N ARG A 121 -8.70 -3.47 -12.98
CA ARG A 121 -9.85 -3.79 -12.09
C ARG A 121 -9.73 -3.07 -10.74
N VAL A 122 -8.54 -3.05 -10.16
CA VAL A 122 -8.26 -2.35 -8.88
C VAL A 122 -8.45 -0.84 -9.05
N PHE A 123 -7.98 -0.25 -10.15
CA PHE A 123 -8.13 1.17 -10.45
C PHE A 123 -9.59 1.61 -10.52
N PHE A 124 -10.44 0.88 -11.25
CA PHE A 124 -11.87 1.21 -11.31
C PHE A 124 -12.54 1.13 -9.94
N ARG A 125 -12.18 0.15 -9.10
CA ARG A 125 -12.65 0.09 -7.70
C ARG A 125 -12.17 1.29 -6.90
N ALA A 126 -10.91 1.69 -7.10
CA ALA A 126 -10.28 2.78 -6.37
C ALA A 126 -10.95 4.14 -6.65
N ILE A 127 -11.25 4.46 -7.91
CA ILE A 127 -11.90 5.74 -8.26
C ILE A 127 -13.33 5.83 -7.70
N HIS A 128 -14.04 4.71 -7.60
CA HIS A 128 -15.35 4.68 -6.93
C HIS A 128 -15.23 4.88 -5.41
N ALA A 129 -14.19 4.30 -4.79
CA ALA A 129 -13.95 4.45 -3.36
C ALA A 129 -13.37 5.82 -2.97
N CYS A 130 -12.61 6.45 -3.87
CA CYS A 130 -11.88 7.71 -3.65
C CYS A 130 -12.11 8.71 -4.79
N PRO A 131 -13.36 9.16 -5.03
CA PRO A 131 -13.68 9.94 -6.23
C PRO A 131 -12.97 11.28 -6.29
N TRP A 132 -12.63 11.88 -5.15
CA TRP A 132 -12.05 13.23 -5.05
C TRP A 132 -10.52 13.28 -5.22
N SER A 133 -9.86 12.14 -5.39
CA SER A 133 -8.41 12.08 -5.44
C SER A 133 -7.87 12.29 -6.86
N LYS A 134 -7.60 13.54 -7.24
CA LYS A 134 -7.05 13.86 -8.57
C LYS A 134 -5.78 13.05 -8.91
N LYS A 135 -4.90 12.82 -7.93
CA LYS A 135 -3.69 11.99 -8.12
C LYS A 135 -4.01 10.55 -8.49
N LEU A 136 -5.06 9.96 -7.90
CA LEU A 136 -5.48 8.60 -8.22
C LEU A 136 -5.99 8.51 -9.66
N TRP A 137 -6.80 9.47 -10.09
CA TRP A 137 -7.27 9.55 -11.49
C TRP A 137 -6.10 9.65 -12.46
N LEU A 138 -5.16 10.57 -12.20
CA LEU A 138 -3.97 10.75 -13.01
C LEU A 138 -3.12 9.47 -13.09
N ASP A 139 -2.95 8.74 -11.99
CA ASP A 139 -2.23 7.46 -12.03
C ASP A 139 -2.86 6.48 -13.04
N GLY A 140 -4.19 6.48 -13.18
CA GLY A 140 -4.88 5.65 -14.18
C GLY A 140 -4.53 6.04 -15.61
N PHE A 141 -4.56 7.33 -15.92
CA PHE A 141 -4.21 7.84 -17.26
C PHE A 141 -2.76 7.51 -17.63
N HIS A 142 -1.80 7.68 -16.71
CA HIS A 142 -0.39 7.43 -17.02
C HIS A 142 -0.06 5.94 -17.01
N LYS A 143 -0.47 5.22 -15.96
CA LYS A 143 -0.01 3.85 -15.73
C LYS A 143 -0.83 2.77 -16.43
N LEU A 144 -2.06 3.10 -16.86
CA LEU A 144 -2.96 2.15 -17.53
C LEU A 144 -3.31 2.55 -18.97
N SER A 145 -2.65 3.57 -19.53
CA SER A 145 -2.83 3.99 -20.94
C SER A 145 -2.60 2.84 -21.93
N SER A 146 -1.68 1.93 -21.63
CA SER A 146 -1.39 0.76 -22.47
C SER A 146 -2.47 -0.32 -22.46
N VAL A 147 -3.39 -0.28 -21.50
CA VAL A 147 -4.39 -1.33 -21.22
C VAL A 147 -5.81 -0.82 -21.48
N LEU A 148 -6.02 0.46 -21.29
CA LEU A 148 -7.30 1.13 -21.50
C LEU A 148 -7.42 1.55 -22.95
N THR A 149 -8.60 1.33 -23.52
CA THR A 149 -8.88 1.81 -24.86
C THR A 149 -9.03 3.34 -24.88
N PRO A 150 -8.79 4.01 -26.02
CA PRO A 150 -8.98 5.46 -26.14
C PRO A 150 -10.41 5.90 -25.75
N LYS A 151 -11.41 5.05 -26.04
CA LYS A 151 -12.79 5.27 -25.64
C LYS A 151 -12.94 5.28 -24.12
N GLU A 152 -12.39 4.29 -23.42
CA GLU A 152 -12.44 4.22 -21.96
C GLU A 152 -11.72 5.38 -21.29
N LEU A 153 -10.61 5.87 -21.86
CA LEU A 153 -9.92 7.06 -21.38
C LEU A 153 -10.79 8.32 -21.56
N SER A 154 -11.49 8.44 -22.68
CA SER A 154 -12.45 9.52 -22.92
C SER A 154 -13.61 9.48 -21.94
N ASP A 155 -14.22 8.29 -21.73
CA ASP A 155 -15.31 8.10 -20.78
C ASP A 155 -14.83 8.42 -19.34
N LEU A 156 -13.62 8.00 -18.98
CA LEU A 156 -12.99 8.31 -17.69
C LEU A 156 -12.79 9.83 -17.52
N GLN A 157 -12.37 10.53 -18.57
CA GLN A 157 -12.23 11.99 -18.55
C GLN A 157 -13.57 12.69 -18.33
N GLU A 158 -14.64 12.21 -18.96
CA GLU A 158 -16.00 12.73 -18.76
C GLU A 158 -16.45 12.57 -17.31
N VAL A 159 -16.32 11.37 -16.74
CA VAL A 159 -16.65 11.13 -15.33
C VAL A 159 -15.80 11.97 -14.39
N MET A 160 -14.52 12.16 -14.71
CA MET A 160 -13.62 13.02 -13.93
C MET A 160 -14.09 14.49 -13.94
N ARG A 161 -14.55 15.00 -15.10
CA ARG A 161 -15.14 16.35 -15.22
C ARG A 161 -16.44 16.47 -14.45
N ASP A 162 -17.31 15.47 -14.51
CA ASP A 162 -18.59 15.45 -13.76
C ASP A 162 -18.37 15.49 -12.24
N LYS A 163 -17.21 15.04 -11.76
CA LYS A 163 -16.79 15.15 -10.35
C LYS A 163 -16.09 16.48 -10.03
N GLU A 164 -16.14 17.46 -10.92
CA GLU A 164 -15.49 18.77 -10.82
C GLU A 164 -13.95 18.69 -10.67
N LEU A 165 -13.35 17.57 -11.05
CA LEU A 165 -11.90 17.38 -11.06
C LEU A 165 -11.32 17.89 -12.38
N ASN A 166 -11.14 19.20 -12.48
CA ASN A 166 -10.63 19.81 -13.71
C ASN A 166 -9.12 19.57 -13.89
N LEU A 167 -8.74 19.12 -15.09
CA LEU A 167 -7.35 19.14 -15.55
C LEU A 167 -7.00 20.57 -15.98
N ARG A 168 -5.84 21.07 -15.54
CA ARG A 168 -5.37 22.44 -15.87
C ARG A 168 -4.51 22.43 -17.15
N THR A 169 -4.23 21.23 -17.65
CA THR A 169 -3.31 20.91 -18.74
C THR A 169 -4.02 19.87 -19.58
N ASP A 170 -4.06 20.04 -20.90
CA ASP A 170 -4.75 19.12 -21.80
C ASP A 170 -4.13 17.72 -21.70
N ILE A 171 -4.96 16.68 -21.72
CA ILE A 171 -4.52 15.27 -21.59
C ILE A 171 -3.46 14.91 -22.64
N TYR A 172 -3.55 15.53 -23.83
CA TYR A 172 -2.59 15.35 -24.91
C TYR A 172 -1.19 15.84 -24.53
N GLU A 173 -1.04 16.95 -23.78
CA GLU A 173 0.28 17.42 -23.33
C GLU A 173 0.92 16.46 -22.31
N ILE A 174 0.10 15.81 -21.48
CA ILE A 174 0.56 14.83 -20.50
C ILE A 174 1.04 13.55 -21.20
N LEU A 175 0.27 13.04 -22.16
CA LEU A 175 0.63 11.85 -22.94
C LEU A 175 1.87 12.09 -23.83
N LEU A 176 2.04 13.31 -24.35
CA LEU A 176 3.19 13.68 -25.18
C LEU A 176 4.51 13.82 -24.36
N GLN A 177 4.44 14.09 -23.06
CA GLN A 177 5.64 14.15 -22.22
C GLN A 177 6.28 12.77 -22.00
N ASP A 178 5.50 11.70 -21.98
CA ASP A 178 6.01 10.33 -21.81
C ASP A 178 6.62 9.76 -23.12
N GLU A 179 6.19 10.23 -24.30
CA GLU A 179 6.81 9.83 -25.59
C GLU A 179 8.15 10.53 -25.87
N GLY A 180 8.43 11.65 -25.19
CA GLY A 180 9.65 12.45 -25.36
C GLY A 180 10.88 11.94 -24.58
N MET A 181 10.74 10.88 -23.79
CA MET A 181 11.84 10.27 -23.02
C MET A 181 12.03 8.80 -23.45
N SER A 182 12.39 8.62 -24.73
CA SER A 182 13.00 7.37 -25.22
C SER A 182 14.52 7.38 -25.04
#